data_AF-A0A0T7GAZ6-F1
#
_entry.id   AF-A0A0T7GAZ6-F1
#
_cell.length_a   1.000
_cell.length_b   1.000
_cell.length_c   1.000
_cell.angle_alpha   90.00
_cell.angle_beta   90.00
_cell.angle_gamma   90.00
#
_symmetry.space_group_name_H-M   'P 1'
#
loop_
_entity.id
_entity.type
_entity.pdbx_description
1 polymer ?
#
loop_
_entity_poly.entity_id
_entity_poly.type
_entity_poly.pdbx_seq_one_letter_code
_entity_poly.pdbx_strand_id
1 'polypeptide(L)'
;MDQETSAETIVSEPVTDEETNGGPKLPYNEGDFNENFWLRFSPKRAADIIQDPRPSFRGYKDALLAALLAWTLRPHDAKFRQMVTTAAVMQEVMRAERWAEKRATKTRDFDARYVRLGQEFISELYYGVGGLKAAYNNESARRIRQKIVATKRGPSNTVEVMRIYRFVYERRPNLLKGSLQRANTVIRRIWDYHTSCYMARNFVPYEESQLKVSWGQLEVSAPYLYAAAHTEISDERTLLQDLLSGRMVPNSKAAWVTPWLSRTAYALTFLSDNYDQNSFITAQWQVPSCPPERFTDSALSLIEMNVISDVFSIS
;
A
#
# COMPACT_ATOMS: atom_id res chain seq x y z
N MET A 1 42.20 -55.71 -50.19
CA MET A 1 41.01 -56.05 -49.39
C MET A 1 41.32 -55.54 -48.01
N ASP A 2 40.83 -54.35 -47.66
CA ASP A 2 40.69 -53.89 -46.27
C ASP A 2 39.75 -52.68 -46.27
N GLN A 3 38.92 -52.65 -45.23
CA GLN A 3 37.57 -52.12 -45.19
C GLN A 3 37.49 -50.61 -44.95
N GLU A 4 36.47 -50.01 -45.58
CA GLU A 4 35.91 -48.70 -45.22
C GLU A 4 35.54 -48.67 -43.74
N THR A 5 35.97 -47.62 -43.04
CA THR A 5 35.45 -47.28 -41.70
C THR A 5 34.88 -45.87 -41.76
N SER A 6 33.55 -45.82 -41.79
CA SER A 6 32.73 -44.62 -41.72
C SER A 6 32.91 -43.92 -40.37
N ALA A 7 33.11 -42.60 -40.40
CA ALA A 7 33.13 -41.75 -39.23
C ALA A 7 31.69 -41.46 -38.76
N GLU A 8 31.28 -42.07 -37.64
CA GLU A 8 30.10 -41.65 -36.89
C GLU A 8 30.42 -40.36 -36.11
N THR A 9 29.74 -39.29 -36.48
CA THR A 9 29.73 -38.02 -35.76
C THR A 9 28.76 -38.15 -34.60
N ILE A 10 29.26 -38.26 -33.38
CA ILE A 10 28.45 -38.14 -32.15
C ILE A 10 28.09 -36.67 -31.98
N VAL A 11 26.85 -36.33 -32.33
CA VAL A 11 26.22 -35.07 -31.95
C VAL A 11 25.89 -35.18 -30.47
N SER A 12 26.70 -34.54 -29.63
CA SER A 12 26.38 -34.33 -28.22
C SER A 12 25.23 -33.32 -28.12
N GLU A 13 24.02 -33.83 -27.90
CA GLU A 13 22.90 -33.02 -27.45
C GLU A 13 23.25 -32.34 -26.10
N PRO A 14 22.87 -31.08 -25.89
CA PRO A 14 23.01 -30.46 -24.58
C PRO A 14 22.08 -31.20 -23.62
N VAL A 15 22.69 -31.81 -22.60
CA VAL A 15 22.02 -32.33 -21.41
C VAL A 15 21.14 -31.21 -20.87
N THR A 16 19.83 -31.33 -21.07
CA THR A 16 18.86 -30.55 -20.31
C THR A 16 18.99 -31.02 -18.89
N ASP A 17 19.58 -30.17 -18.05
CA ASP A 17 19.64 -30.39 -16.61
C ASP A 17 18.22 -30.67 -16.11
N GLU A 18 18.06 -31.93 -15.72
CA GLU A 18 16.94 -32.49 -15.01
C GLU A 18 16.58 -31.60 -13.82
N GLU A 19 15.28 -31.33 -13.72
CA GLU A 19 14.47 -31.38 -12.50
C GLU A 19 15.27 -31.62 -11.20
N THR A 20 15.93 -30.58 -10.71
CA THR A 20 16.52 -30.60 -9.38
C THR A 20 15.43 -30.24 -8.36
N ASN A 21 14.96 -31.28 -7.66
CA ASN A 21 14.35 -31.23 -6.33
C ASN A 21 13.22 -30.21 -6.12
N GLY A 22 11.99 -30.69 -6.24
CA GLY A 22 10.75 -30.04 -5.78
C GLY A 22 10.63 -29.89 -4.26
N GLY A 23 11.66 -29.34 -3.61
CA GLY A 23 11.49 -28.68 -2.32
C GLY A 23 10.74 -27.35 -2.53
N PRO A 24 10.00 -26.85 -1.52
CA PRO A 24 9.41 -25.52 -1.64
C PRO A 24 10.54 -24.53 -1.91
N LYS A 25 10.51 -23.85 -3.07
CA LYS A 25 11.37 -22.69 -3.32
C LYS A 25 11.20 -21.77 -2.11
N LEU A 26 12.26 -21.64 -1.32
CA LEU A 26 12.35 -20.69 -0.21
C LEU A 26 11.97 -19.30 -0.73
N PRO A 27 11.52 -18.37 0.14
CA PRO A 27 10.85 -17.14 -0.28
C PRO A 27 11.68 -16.34 -1.28
N TYR A 28 11.09 -15.30 -1.85
CA TYR A 28 11.84 -14.20 -2.48
C TYR A 28 13.13 -13.94 -1.67
N ASN A 29 14.25 -13.52 -2.29
CA ASN A 29 15.40 -13.05 -1.52
C ASN A 29 14.97 -11.76 -0.79
N GLU A 30 14.23 -11.95 0.30
CA GLU A 30 13.50 -10.94 1.05
C GLU A 30 14.49 -9.95 1.67
N GLY A 31 15.74 -10.41 1.81
CA GLY A 31 16.82 -9.71 2.50
C GLY A 31 16.53 -9.62 3.98
N ASP A 32 17.48 -9.06 4.73
CA ASP A 32 17.25 -8.74 6.14
C ASP A 32 16.08 -7.74 6.24
N PHE A 33 15.03 -8.12 6.98
CA PHE A 33 13.84 -7.27 7.19
C PHE A 33 14.22 -5.93 7.83
N ASN A 34 15.17 -5.95 8.76
CA ASN A 34 15.63 -4.79 9.48
C ASN A 34 16.31 -3.80 8.51
N GLU A 35 17.25 -4.30 7.72
CA GLU A 35 17.97 -3.47 6.75
C GLU A 35 17.05 -2.91 5.66
N ASN A 36 16.20 -3.77 5.09
CA ASN A 36 15.45 -3.47 3.87
C ASN A 36 14.09 -2.80 4.11
N PHE A 37 13.49 -2.96 5.29
CA PHE A 37 12.11 -2.48 5.54
C PHE A 37 11.95 -1.70 6.84
N TRP A 38 12.72 -2.05 7.88
CA TRP A 38 12.67 -1.32 9.14
C TRP A 38 13.39 0.02 9.05
N LEU A 39 14.66 -0.01 8.60
CA LEU A 39 15.53 1.16 8.47
C LEU A 39 15.31 1.89 7.14
N ARG A 40 15.26 1.16 6.02
CA ARG A 40 15.18 1.74 4.66
C ARG A 40 13.92 1.32 3.91
N PHE A 41 12.77 1.71 4.43
CA PHE A 41 11.48 1.33 3.85
C PHE A 41 11.31 1.83 2.40
N SER A 42 11.12 0.89 1.48
CA SER A 42 10.70 1.15 0.10
C SER A 42 9.25 0.67 -0.10
N PRO A 43 8.29 1.59 -0.29
CA PRO A 43 6.88 1.29 -0.57
C PRO A 43 6.69 0.39 -1.79
N LYS A 44 7.43 0.68 -2.89
CA LYS A 44 7.40 -0.11 -4.11
C LYS A 44 7.83 -1.55 -3.84
N ARG A 45 9.01 -1.74 -3.23
CA ARG A 45 9.52 -3.08 -2.91
C ARG A 45 8.58 -3.83 -1.96
N ALA A 46 8.01 -3.15 -0.96
CA ALA A 46 7.05 -3.75 -0.04
C ALA A 46 5.78 -4.23 -0.80
N ALA A 47 5.24 -3.39 -1.69
CA ALA A 47 4.08 -3.74 -2.49
C ALA A 47 4.35 -4.91 -3.44
N ASP A 48 5.51 -4.91 -4.12
CA ASP A 48 5.92 -5.98 -5.02
C ASP A 48 6.04 -7.33 -4.29
N ILE A 49 6.60 -7.35 -3.07
CA ILE A 49 6.70 -8.57 -2.25
C ILE A 49 5.34 -9.03 -1.75
N ILE A 50 4.46 -8.10 -1.36
CA ILE A 50 3.10 -8.44 -0.94
C ILE A 50 2.35 -9.16 -2.07
N GLN A 51 2.55 -8.72 -3.32
CA GLN A 51 1.91 -9.30 -4.50
C GLN A 51 2.60 -10.55 -5.05
N ASP A 52 3.86 -10.81 -4.69
CA ASP A 52 4.56 -11.98 -5.18
C ASP A 52 3.80 -13.26 -4.77
N PRO A 53 3.51 -14.19 -5.69
CA PRO A 53 2.74 -15.40 -5.38
C PRO A 53 3.53 -16.41 -4.52
N ARG A 54 4.86 -16.28 -4.44
CA ARG A 54 5.68 -17.20 -3.66
C ARG A 54 5.34 -17.12 -2.17
N PRO A 55 5.39 -18.26 -1.46
CA PRO A 55 5.20 -18.25 -0.02
C PRO A 55 6.33 -17.47 0.67
N SER A 56 5.96 -16.68 1.67
CA SER A 56 6.88 -16.08 2.64
C SER A 56 6.70 -16.76 3.97
N PHE A 57 7.67 -16.60 4.87
CA PHE A 57 7.45 -17.00 6.26
C PHE A 57 6.30 -16.21 6.87
N ARG A 58 5.70 -16.79 7.92
CA ARG A 58 4.46 -16.29 8.46
C ARG A 58 4.59 -14.84 8.94
N GLY A 59 3.56 -14.02 8.72
CA GLY A 59 3.48 -12.66 9.25
C GLY A 59 4.36 -11.64 8.51
N TYR A 60 5.28 -12.08 7.65
CA TYR A 60 6.17 -11.19 6.90
C TYR A 60 5.41 -10.22 5.99
N LYS A 61 4.60 -10.74 5.07
CA LYS A 61 3.78 -9.91 4.17
C LYS A 61 2.72 -9.09 4.92
N ASP A 62 2.21 -9.59 6.04
CA ASP A 62 1.26 -8.84 6.89
C ASP A 62 1.95 -7.64 7.56
N ALA A 63 3.19 -7.81 8.03
CA ALA A 63 3.98 -6.72 8.60
C ALA A 63 4.40 -5.69 7.54
N LEU A 64 4.77 -6.14 6.34
CA LEU A 64 5.02 -5.24 5.19
C LEU A 64 3.76 -4.47 4.81
N LEU A 65 2.60 -5.13 4.77
CA LEU A 65 1.32 -4.47 4.52
C LEU A 65 1.01 -3.44 5.61
N ALA A 66 1.23 -3.77 6.89
CA ALA A 66 1.08 -2.81 7.98
C ALA A 66 1.97 -1.57 7.79
N ALA A 67 3.24 -1.79 7.42
CA ALA A 67 4.20 -0.72 7.14
C ALA A 67 3.76 0.15 5.96
N LEU A 68 3.28 -0.47 4.88
CA LEU A 68 2.81 0.22 3.67
C LEU A 68 1.55 1.04 3.94
N LEU A 69 0.58 0.50 4.68
CA LEU A 69 -0.63 1.22 5.09
C LEU A 69 -0.29 2.42 5.99
N ALA A 70 0.66 2.26 6.92
CA ALA A 70 1.11 3.36 7.77
C ALA A 70 1.87 4.44 6.98
N TRP A 71 2.74 4.03 6.06
CA TRP A 71 3.45 4.94 5.15
C TRP A 71 2.48 5.69 4.24
N THR A 72 1.43 5.03 3.76
CA THR A 72 0.39 5.65 2.92
C THR A 72 -0.25 6.86 3.61
N LEU A 73 -0.49 6.76 4.92
CA LEU A 73 -1.09 7.83 5.73
C LEU A 73 -0.10 8.93 6.11
N ARG A 74 1.18 8.58 6.35
CA ARG A 74 2.21 9.51 6.83
C ARG A 74 3.59 9.11 6.25
N PRO A 75 3.87 9.42 4.98
CA PRO A 75 5.02 8.86 4.27
C PRO A 75 6.37 9.34 4.84
N HIS A 76 6.39 10.52 5.45
CA HIS A 76 7.59 11.10 6.07
C HIS A 76 7.74 10.79 7.57
N ASP A 77 6.80 10.08 8.20
CA ASP A 77 6.87 9.71 9.62
C ASP A 77 7.29 8.24 9.79
N ALA A 78 8.61 8.03 9.76
CA ALA A 78 9.18 6.69 9.95
C ALA A 78 8.83 6.09 11.32
N LYS A 79 8.72 6.91 12.37
CA LYS A 79 8.34 6.44 13.72
C LYS A 79 6.91 5.94 13.74
N PHE A 80 5.99 6.63 13.07
CA PHE A 80 4.61 6.19 12.93
C PHE A 80 4.52 4.86 12.18
N ARG A 81 5.28 4.70 11.09
CA ARG A 81 5.38 3.42 10.37
C ARG A 81 5.86 2.30 11.29
N GLN A 82 7.01 2.49 11.95
CA GLN A 82 7.59 1.53 12.88
C GLN A 82 6.61 1.14 13.99
N MET A 83 5.95 2.12 14.61
CA MET A 83 4.94 1.90 15.66
C MET A 83 3.78 1.00 15.18
N VAL A 84 3.24 1.24 13.98
CA VAL A 84 2.17 0.42 13.39
C VAL A 84 2.67 -0.97 13.02
N THR A 85 3.85 -1.07 12.43
CA THR A 85 4.46 -2.36 12.06
C THR A 85 4.75 -3.22 13.29
N THR A 86 5.34 -2.67 14.36
CA THR A 86 5.53 -3.38 15.64
C THR A 86 4.21 -3.87 16.18
N ALA A 87 3.15 -3.04 16.16
CA ALA A 87 1.84 -3.46 16.65
C ALA A 87 1.28 -4.66 15.84
N ALA A 88 1.47 -4.69 14.52
CA ALA A 88 1.07 -5.81 13.68
C ALA A 88 1.86 -7.09 13.99
N VAL A 89 3.19 -7.00 14.15
CA VAL A 89 4.04 -8.15 14.51
C VAL A 89 3.63 -8.71 15.88
N MET A 90 3.41 -7.84 16.87
CA MET A 90 2.97 -8.28 18.20
C MET A 90 1.57 -8.89 18.17
N GLN A 91 0.69 -8.43 17.29
CA GLN A 91 -0.62 -9.05 17.12
C GLN A 91 -0.51 -10.50 16.62
N GLU A 92 0.45 -10.82 15.75
CA GLU A 92 0.72 -12.20 15.34
C GLU A 92 1.24 -13.06 16.49
N VAL A 93 2.14 -12.53 17.33
CA VAL A 93 2.60 -13.20 18.56
C VAL A 93 1.42 -13.51 19.47
N MET A 94 0.60 -12.51 19.77
CA MET A 94 -0.59 -12.68 20.62
C MET A 94 -1.62 -13.66 20.02
N ARG A 95 -1.71 -13.78 18.68
CA ARG A 95 -2.57 -14.78 18.03
C ARG A 95 -2.00 -16.19 18.19
N ALA A 96 -0.69 -16.35 18.04
CA ALA A 96 -0.02 -17.62 18.23
C ALA A 96 -0.12 -18.09 19.69
N GLU A 97 0.09 -17.19 20.66
CA GLU A 97 -0.04 -17.49 22.10
C GLU A 97 -1.47 -17.90 22.47
N ARG A 98 -2.49 -17.17 22.01
CA ARG A 98 -3.91 -17.51 22.23
C ARG A 98 -4.32 -18.84 21.60
N TRP A 99 -3.63 -19.25 20.54
CA TRP A 99 -3.85 -20.56 19.95
C TRP A 99 -3.21 -21.66 20.80
N ALA A 100 -1.98 -21.43 21.28
CA ALA A 100 -1.27 -22.37 22.14
C ALA A 100 -1.90 -22.50 23.54
N GLU A 101 -2.59 -21.47 24.03
CA GLU A 101 -3.43 -21.50 25.25
C GLU A 101 -4.44 -22.65 25.26
N LYS A 102 -4.91 -23.05 24.08
CA LYS A 102 -5.91 -24.11 23.92
C LYS A 102 -5.28 -25.51 23.94
N ARG A 103 -3.96 -25.64 24.09
CA ARG A 103 -3.20 -26.90 24.10
C ARG A 103 -2.43 -27.10 25.42
N ALA A 104 -1.88 -28.30 25.62
CA ALA A 104 -1.26 -28.74 26.87
C ALA A 104 -0.22 -27.75 27.42
N THR A 105 -0.23 -27.56 28.75
CA THR A 105 0.49 -26.48 29.45
C THR A 105 2.01 -26.53 29.36
N LYS A 106 2.63 -27.70 29.15
CA LYS A 106 4.10 -27.86 29.21
C LYS A 106 4.85 -27.43 27.96
N THR A 107 4.21 -27.40 26.79
CA THR A 107 4.85 -27.04 25.50
C THR A 107 4.35 -25.72 24.93
N ARG A 108 3.51 -25.00 25.66
CA ARG A 108 2.75 -23.84 25.16
C ARG A 108 3.62 -22.75 24.52
N ASP A 109 4.70 -22.33 25.17
CA ASP A 109 5.57 -21.27 24.63
C ASP A 109 6.36 -21.75 23.42
N PHE A 110 6.83 -23.00 23.46
CA PHE A 110 7.52 -23.64 22.33
C PHE A 110 6.61 -23.78 21.11
N ASP A 111 5.36 -24.24 21.32
CA ASP A 111 4.36 -24.39 20.27
C ASP A 111 3.95 -23.04 19.66
N ALA A 112 3.78 -22.01 20.47
CA ALA A 112 3.43 -20.67 20.00
C ALA A 112 4.55 -20.08 19.12
N ARG A 113 5.79 -20.13 19.60
CA ARG A 113 6.92 -19.43 18.97
C ARG A 113 7.53 -20.23 17.83
N TYR A 114 7.89 -21.49 18.06
CA TYR A 114 8.67 -22.25 17.09
C TYR A 114 7.80 -23.05 16.13
N VAL A 115 6.69 -23.63 16.60
CA VAL A 115 5.81 -24.43 15.73
C VAL A 115 4.89 -23.53 14.90
N ARG A 116 4.31 -22.50 15.52
CA ARG A 116 3.22 -21.74 14.89
C ARG A 116 3.67 -20.48 14.16
N LEU A 117 4.70 -19.79 14.65
CA LEU A 117 5.28 -18.63 13.97
C LEU A 117 6.47 -19.02 13.09
N GLY A 118 7.31 -19.93 13.56
CA GLY A 118 8.52 -20.39 12.86
C GLY A 118 9.77 -19.64 13.33
N GLN A 119 10.93 -20.24 13.11
CA GLN A 119 12.22 -19.67 13.53
C GLN A 119 12.51 -18.36 12.79
N GLU A 120 12.18 -18.30 11.50
CA GLU A 120 12.37 -17.15 10.62
C GLU A 120 11.56 -15.95 11.08
N PHE A 121 10.32 -16.15 11.55
CA PHE A 121 9.54 -15.07 12.15
C PHE A 121 10.25 -14.48 13.38
N ILE A 122 10.84 -15.33 14.22
CA ILE A 122 11.51 -14.88 15.44
C ILE A 122 12.79 -14.12 15.09
N SER A 123 13.66 -14.70 14.26
CA SER A 123 14.97 -14.13 13.92
C SER A 123 14.83 -12.86 13.09
N GLU A 124 14.04 -12.89 12.02
CA GLU A 124 14.00 -11.81 11.03
C GLU A 124 13.01 -10.71 11.43
N LEU A 125 11.83 -11.09 11.90
CA LEU A 125 10.73 -10.12 12.06
C LEU A 125 10.57 -9.65 13.51
N TYR A 126 10.44 -10.58 14.46
CA TYR A 126 10.24 -10.23 15.87
C TYR A 126 11.46 -9.50 16.44
N TYR A 127 12.66 -10.05 16.29
CA TYR A 127 13.88 -9.34 16.72
C TYR A 127 14.23 -8.17 15.81
N GLY A 128 13.90 -8.23 14.52
CA GLY A 128 14.06 -7.12 13.58
C GLY A 128 13.31 -5.85 14.00
N VAL A 129 12.09 -5.98 14.56
CA VAL A 129 11.36 -4.84 15.13
C VAL A 129 11.80 -4.46 16.55
N GLY A 130 12.77 -5.15 17.14
CA GLY A 130 13.29 -4.92 18.49
C GLY A 130 12.68 -5.79 19.60
N GLY A 131 11.93 -6.83 19.23
CA GLY A 131 11.40 -7.85 20.14
C GLY A 131 10.54 -7.30 21.27
N LEU A 132 10.68 -7.88 22.46
CA LEU A 132 9.86 -7.53 23.63
C LEU A 132 10.07 -6.08 24.08
N LYS A 133 11.29 -5.56 23.96
CA LYS A 133 11.61 -4.17 24.34
C LYS A 133 10.84 -3.19 23.45
N ALA A 134 10.79 -3.45 22.15
CA ALA A 134 10.00 -2.63 21.24
C ALA A 134 8.51 -2.74 21.54
N ALA A 135 8.01 -3.94 21.82
CA ALA A 135 6.61 -4.15 22.21
C ALA A 135 6.22 -3.35 23.46
N TYR A 136 7.06 -3.39 24.50
CA TYR A 136 6.83 -2.68 25.76
C TYR A 136 6.84 -1.15 25.58
N ASN A 137 7.75 -0.64 24.76
CA ASN A 137 7.86 0.79 24.48
C ASN A 137 6.88 1.28 23.41
N ASN A 138 6.14 0.38 22.75
CA ASN A 138 5.23 0.75 21.67
C ASN A 138 3.97 1.44 22.23
N GLU A 139 3.37 2.26 21.39
CA GLU A 139 2.08 2.88 21.74
C GLU A 139 0.97 1.83 21.76
N SER A 140 0.02 1.99 22.68
CA SER A 140 -1.13 1.10 22.73
C SER A 140 -1.97 1.21 21.45
N ALA A 141 -2.64 0.12 21.07
CA ALA A 141 -3.52 0.10 19.90
C ALA A 141 -4.56 1.23 19.90
N ARG A 142 -5.06 1.60 21.09
CA ARG A 142 -5.97 2.75 21.27
C ARG A 142 -5.32 4.07 20.87
N ARG A 143 -4.07 4.33 21.29
CA ARG A 143 -3.34 5.55 20.94
C ARG A 143 -2.95 5.59 19.47
N ILE A 144 -2.56 4.44 18.89
CA ILE A 144 -2.31 4.32 17.45
C ILE A 144 -3.58 4.73 16.67
N ARG A 145 -4.75 4.18 17.05
CA ARG A 145 -6.04 4.53 16.45
C ARG A 145 -6.35 6.02 16.59
N GLN A 146 -6.12 6.62 17.75
CA GLN A 146 -6.33 8.06 17.96
C GLN A 146 -5.43 8.90 17.03
N LYS A 147 -4.15 8.54 16.88
CA LYS A 147 -3.23 9.20 15.94
C LYS A 147 -3.72 9.09 14.49
N ILE A 148 -4.21 7.93 14.08
CA ILE A 148 -4.81 7.72 12.75
C ILE A 148 -6.03 8.62 12.54
N VAL A 149 -6.99 8.60 13.47
CA VAL A 149 -8.23 9.39 13.36
C VAL A 149 -7.92 10.88 13.30
N ALA A 150 -6.92 11.35 14.07
CA ALA A 150 -6.47 12.75 14.06
C ALA A 150 -5.90 13.18 12.70
N THR A 151 -5.40 12.25 11.89
CA THR A 151 -4.85 12.56 10.55
C THR A 151 -5.88 12.61 9.43
N LYS A 152 -7.14 12.19 9.66
CA LYS A 152 -8.19 12.00 8.64
C LYS A 152 -8.28 13.10 7.57
N ARG A 153 -8.20 14.36 7.97
CA ARG A 153 -8.47 15.50 7.07
C ARG A 153 -7.45 15.61 5.92
N GLY A 154 -6.17 15.27 6.17
CA GLY A 154 -5.11 15.28 5.16
C GLY A 154 -5.37 14.30 4.00
N PRO A 155 -5.44 12.99 4.29
CA PRO A 155 -5.80 11.97 3.33
C PRO A 155 -7.11 12.26 2.58
N SER A 156 -8.17 12.69 3.27
CA SER A 156 -9.43 13.02 2.60
C SER A 156 -9.29 14.15 1.58
N ASN A 157 -8.59 15.24 1.90
CA ASN A 157 -8.35 16.33 0.95
C ASN A 157 -7.45 15.89 -0.21
N THR A 158 -6.46 15.04 0.03
CA THR A 158 -5.59 14.49 -1.01
C THR A 158 -6.38 13.65 -2.03
N VAL A 159 -7.34 12.84 -1.54
CA VAL A 159 -8.22 12.05 -2.40
C VAL A 159 -9.13 12.92 -3.26
N GLU A 160 -9.65 14.01 -2.72
CA GLU A 160 -10.48 14.96 -3.48
C GLU A 160 -9.70 15.64 -4.61
N VAL A 161 -8.46 16.06 -4.34
CA VAL A 161 -7.55 16.60 -5.37
C VAL A 161 -7.29 15.55 -6.46
N MET A 162 -6.97 14.32 -6.08
CA MET A 162 -6.76 13.22 -7.04
C MET A 162 -8.01 12.90 -7.85
N ARG A 163 -9.21 13.02 -7.27
CA ARG A 163 -10.48 12.83 -7.99
C ARG A 163 -10.68 13.88 -9.09
N ILE A 164 -10.31 15.14 -8.80
CA ILE A 164 -10.34 16.22 -9.79
C ILE A 164 -9.31 15.96 -10.89
N TYR A 165 -8.08 15.58 -10.53
CA TYR A 165 -7.03 15.26 -11.50
C TYR A 165 -7.42 14.11 -12.42
N ARG A 166 -8.04 13.05 -11.89
CA ARG A 166 -8.58 11.97 -12.69
C ARG A 166 -9.58 12.48 -13.74
N PHE A 167 -10.55 13.31 -13.33
CA PHE A 167 -11.54 13.84 -14.27
C PHE A 167 -10.92 14.69 -15.38
N VAL A 168 -9.96 15.55 -15.01
CA VAL A 168 -9.24 16.38 -15.99
C VAL A 168 -8.44 15.49 -16.96
N TYR A 169 -7.73 14.49 -16.44
CA TYR A 169 -6.98 13.50 -17.23
C TYR A 169 -7.89 12.75 -18.21
N GLU A 170 -9.02 12.24 -17.75
CA GLU A 170 -9.96 11.46 -18.58
C GLU A 170 -10.64 12.31 -19.67
N ARG A 171 -10.82 13.62 -19.45
CA ARG A 171 -11.49 14.51 -20.41
C ARG A 171 -10.54 15.22 -21.36
N ARG A 172 -9.32 15.59 -20.93
CA ARG A 172 -8.35 16.34 -21.74
C ARG A 172 -6.90 15.97 -21.37
N PRO A 173 -6.39 14.82 -21.82
CA PRO A 173 -5.04 14.36 -21.47
C PRO A 173 -3.90 15.31 -21.94
N ASN A 174 -4.16 16.30 -22.80
CA ASN A 174 -3.09 17.05 -23.49
C ASN A 174 -3.19 18.60 -23.44
N LEU A 175 -4.15 19.20 -22.72
CA LEU A 175 -4.44 20.65 -22.91
C LEU A 175 -4.36 21.53 -21.67
N LEU A 176 -4.49 20.97 -20.47
CA LEU A 176 -4.49 21.76 -19.23
C LEU A 176 -3.74 20.99 -18.15
N LYS A 177 -2.54 21.47 -17.79
CA LYS A 177 -1.91 21.01 -16.56
C LYS A 177 -2.85 21.31 -15.40
N GLY A 178 -3.25 20.26 -14.69
CA GLY A 178 -3.78 20.39 -13.35
C GLY A 178 -2.91 21.34 -12.52
N SER A 179 -3.52 22.09 -11.62
CA SER A 179 -2.76 22.78 -10.58
C SER A 179 -3.47 22.57 -9.26
N LEU A 180 -2.69 22.46 -8.18
CA LEU A 180 -3.25 22.32 -6.84
C LEU A 180 -4.15 23.52 -6.49
N GLN A 181 -3.80 24.70 -6.99
CA GLN A 181 -4.62 25.91 -6.83
C GLN A 181 -5.98 25.77 -7.52
N ARG A 182 -6.04 25.31 -8.77
CA ARG A 182 -7.31 25.07 -9.48
C ARG A 182 -8.13 23.98 -8.80
N ALA A 183 -7.51 22.89 -8.37
CA ALA A 183 -8.18 21.85 -7.60
C ALA A 183 -8.77 22.42 -6.30
N ASN A 184 -8.03 23.26 -5.57
CA ASN A 184 -8.55 23.94 -4.38
C ASN A 184 -9.75 24.84 -4.71
N THR A 185 -9.69 25.62 -5.80
CA THR A 185 -10.80 26.46 -6.25
C THR A 185 -12.05 25.62 -6.54
N VAL A 186 -11.91 24.48 -7.20
CA VAL A 186 -13.02 23.54 -7.42
C VAL A 186 -13.60 23.06 -6.10
N ILE A 187 -12.75 22.55 -5.20
CA ILE A 187 -13.19 22.03 -3.90
C ILE A 187 -13.94 23.11 -3.11
N ARG A 188 -13.42 24.35 -3.09
CA ARG A 188 -14.05 25.48 -2.39
C ARG A 188 -15.39 25.86 -3.01
N ARG A 189 -15.47 25.99 -4.35
CA ARG A 189 -16.73 26.28 -5.03
C ARG A 189 -17.79 25.21 -4.75
N ILE A 190 -17.43 23.92 -4.83
CA ILE A 190 -18.37 22.84 -4.51
C ILE A 190 -18.81 22.93 -3.04
N TRP A 191 -17.89 23.24 -2.12
CA TRP A 191 -18.22 23.42 -0.70
C TRP A 191 -19.17 24.59 -0.46
N ASP A 192 -18.92 25.73 -1.10
CA ASP A 192 -19.70 26.97 -0.90
C ASP A 192 -21.10 26.86 -1.50
N TYR A 193 -21.25 26.20 -2.66
CA TYR A 193 -22.54 26.09 -3.36
C TYR A 193 -23.30 24.80 -3.04
N HIS A 194 -22.59 23.73 -2.65
CA HIS A 194 -23.15 22.38 -2.50
C HIS A 194 -22.55 21.62 -1.31
N THR A 195 -22.52 22.27 -0.14
CA THR A 195 -21.96 21.72 1.11
C THR A 195 -22.48 20.31 1.45
N SER A 196 -23.73 20.01 1.12
CA SER A 196 -24.35 18.70 1.36
C SER A 196 -23.62 17.52 0.69
N CYS A 197 -23.04 17.72 -0.51
CA CYS A 197 -22.25 16.71 -1.23
C CYS A 197 -21.04 16.26 -0.42
N TYR A 198 -20.43 17.19 0.34
CA TYR A 198 -19.25 16.93 1.14
C TYR A 198 -19.54 16.51 2.58
N MET A 199 -20.63 17.03 3.17
CA MET A 199 -21.06 16.59 4.49
C MET A 199 -21.45 15.11 4.51
N ALA A 200 -22.10 14.61 3.45
CA ALA A 200 -22.41 13.18 3.31
C ALA A 200 -21.15 12.29 3.35
N ARG A 201 -20.00 12.82 2.91
CA ARG A 201 -18.70 12.13 2.89
C ARG A 201 -17.85 12.41 4.15
N ASN A 202 -18.39 13.14 5.13
CA ASN A 202 -17.66 13.65 6.30
C ASN A 202 -16.35 14.36 5.91
N PHE A 203 -16.42 15.14 4.84
CA PHE A 203 -15.30 15.87 4.27
C PHE A 203 -15.35 17.33 4.70
N VAL A 204 -14.18 17.92 5.00
CA VAL A 204 -14.03 19.35 5.28
C VAL A 204 -12.82 19.86 4.49
N PRO A 205 -13.02 20.78 3.53
CA PRO A 205 -11.95 21.36 2.73
C PRO A 205 -10.91 22.03 3.61
N TYR A 206 -9.64 21.94 3.22
CA TYR A 206 -8.62 22.84 3.75
C TYR A 206 -8.70 24.24 3.14
N GLU A 207 -8.16 25.21 3.87
CA GLU A 207 -7.75 26.48 3.25
C GLU A 207 -6.54 26.25 2.35
N GLU A 208 -6.31 27.13 1.38
CA GLU A 208 -5.27 26.92 0.34
C GLU A 208 -3.88 26.66 0.94
N SER A 209 -3.49 27.42 1.97
CA SER A 209 -2.20 27.25 2.64
C SER A 209 -2.07 25.90 3.33
N GLN A 210 -3.14 25.45 4.00
CA GLN A 210 -3.20 24.14 4.67
C GLN A 210 -3.19 22.99 3.65
N LEU A 211 -3.89 23.15 2.53
CA LEU A 211 -3.91 22.17 1.46
C LEU A 211 -2.52 22.01 0.84
N LYS A 212 -1.82 23.12 0.56
CA LYS A 212 -0.43 23.09 0.05
C LYS A 212 0.51 22.33 0.98
N VAL A 213 0.46 22.62 2.28
CA VAL A 213 1.27 21.92 3.29
C VAL A 213 0.91 20.43 3.36
N SER A 214 -0.38 20.11 3.42
CA SER A 214 -0.84 18.72 3.48
C SER A 214 -0.49 17.94 2.22
N TRP A 215 -0.58 18.57 1.05
CA TRP A 215 -0.24 17.95 -0.23
C TRP A 215 1.25 17.65 -0.32
N GLY A 216 2.11 18.62 0.03
CA GLY A 216 3.57 18.38 0.04
C GLY A 216 4.00 17.25 1.00
N GLN A 217 3.18 16.92 2.00
CA GLN A 217 3.41 15.78 2.91
C GLN A 217 2.86 14.45 2.39
N LEU A 218 1.92 14.45 1.45
CA LEU A 218 1.16 13.27 1.03
C LEU A 218 1.23 12.98 -0.48
N GLU A 219 1.81 13.86 -1.28
CA GLU A 219 1.85 13.73 -2.74
C GLU A 219 2.48 12.40 -3.20
N VAL A 220 3.52 11.94 -2.50
CA VAL A 220 4.19 10.67 -2.80
C VAL A 220 3.33 9.45 -2.51
N SER A 221 2.34 9.56 -1.61
CA SER A 221 1.39 8.49 -1.27
C SER A 221 -0.02 8.76 -1.81
N ALA A 222 -0.24 9.85 -2.54
CA ALA A 222 -1.54 10.24 -3.09
C ALA A 222 -2.16 9.15 -3.99
N PRO A 223 -1.41 8.44 -4.87
CA PRO A 223 -1.96 7.34 -5.65
C PRO A 223 -2.52 6.21 -4.78
N TYR A 224 -1.83 5.86 -3.68
CA TYR A 224 -2.26 4.82 -2.74
C TYR A 224 -3.52 5.21 -1.98
N LEU A 225 -3.58 6.48 -1.54
CA LEU A 225 -4.75 7.04 -0.86
C LEU A 225 -5.97 7.07 -1.76
N TYR A 226 -5.77 7.51 -3.01
CA TYR A 226 -6.83 7.54 -4.02
C TYR A 226 -7.33 6.13 -4.34
N ALA A 227 -6.43 5.18 -4.57
CA ALA A 227 -6.80 3.78 -4.79
C ALA A 227 -7.52 3.18 -3.58
N ALA A 228 -7.10 3.50 -2.35
CA ALA A 228 -7.77 3.04 -1.13
C ALA A 228 -9.19 3.60 -0.99
N ALA A 229 -9.45 4.82 -1.48
CA ALA A 229 -10.79 5.40 -1.48
C ALA A 229 -11.75 4.66 -2.43
N HIS A 230 -11.22 3.95 -3.44
CA HIS A 230 -11.98 3.23 -4.47
C HIS A 230 -11.75 1.71 -4.38
N THR A 231 -11.27 1.21 -3.24
CA THR A 231 -11.14 -0.22 -3.00
C THR A 231 -12.11 -0.62 -1.90
N GLU A 232 -13.10 -1.44 -2.23
CA GLU A 232 -14.08 -1.95 -1.29
C GLU A 232 -13.50 -3.10 -0.46
N ILE A 233 -13.76 -3.08 0.85
CA ILE A 233 -13.46 -4.20 1.77
C ILE A 233 -14.74 -4.94 2.15
N SER A 234 -15.85 -4.22 2.19
CA SER A 234 -17.21 -4.70 2.42
C SER A 234 -18.19 -3.79 1.70
N ASP A 235 -19.43 -4.23 1.51
CA ASP A 235 -20.48 -3.54 0.74
C ASP A 235 -20.68 -2.05 1.08
N GLU A 236 -20.37 -1.64 2.32
CA GLU A 236 -20.56 -0.25 2.76
C GLU A 236 -19.26 0.52 3.03
N ARG A 237 -18.09 -0.13 2.89
CA ARG A 237 -16.83 0.45 3.36
C ARG A 237 -15.66 0.27 2.40
N THR A 238 -14.98 1.38 2.19
CA THR A 238 -13.72 1.43 1.43
C THR A 238 -12.52 1.21 2.35
N LEU A 239 -11.39 0.78 1.76
CA LEU A 239 -10.13 0.60 2.44
C LEU A 239 -9.70 1.89 3.14
N LEU A 240 -9.89 3.05 2.51
CA LEU A 240 -9.58 4.32 3.13
C LEU A 240 -10.43 4.58 4.39
N GLN A 241 -11.72 4.29 4.37
CA GLN A 241 -12.58 4.50 5.55
C GLN A 241 -12.16 3.59 6.72
N ASP A 242 -11.77 2.35 6.43
CA ASP A 242 -11.26 1.44 7.46
C ASP A 242 -9.87 1.83 7.95
N LEU A 243 -9.03 2.36 7.07
CA LEU A 243 -7.74 2.94 7.44
C LEU A 243 -7.93 4.12 8.36
N LEU A 244 -8.73 5.12 7.98
CA LEU A 244 -8.91 6.36 8.74
C LEU A 244 -9.70 6.17 10.05
N SER A 245 -10.42 5.06 10.19
CA SER A 245 -11.04 4.66 11.46
C SER A 245 -10.10 3.86 12.38
N GLY A 246 -8.90 3.50 11.89
CA GLY A 246 -7.93 2.66 12.62
C GLY A 246 -8.50 1.29 12.99
N ARG A 247 -9.37 0.75 12.12
CA ARG A 247 -9.97 -0.60 12.24
C ARG A 247 -9.21 -1.65 11.42
N MET A 248 -8.35 -1.21 10.51
CA MET A 248 -7.61 -2.11 9.62
C MET A 248 -6.76 -3.12 10.38
N VAL A 249 -6.96 -4.38 10.00
CA VAL A 249 -6.11 -5.49 10.39
C VAL A 249 -5.37 -5.93 9.13
N PRO A 250 -4.03 -5.80 9.08
CA PRO A 250 -3.26 -6.27 7.94
C PRO A 250 -3.51 -7.76 7.68
N ASN A 251 -3.85 -8.07 6.43
CA ASN A 251 -3.98 -9.42 5.90
C ASN A 251 -3.58 -9.38 4.43
N SER A 252 -2.36 -9.81 4.13
CA SER A 252 -1.79 -9.78 2.78
C SER A 252 -2.52 -10.69 1.80
N LYS A 253 -3.32 -11.64 2.31
CA LYS A 253 -4.13 -12.56 1.50
C LYS A 253 -5.54 -12.05 1.26
N ALA A 254 -5.90 -10.87 1.76
CA ALA A 254 -7.23 -10.33 1.56
C ALA A 254 -7.45 -9.97 0.08
N ALA A 255 -8.64 -10.28 -0.43
CA ALA A 255 -8.97 -10.12 -1.86
C ALA A 255 -8.83 -8.67 -2.38
N TRP A 256 -8.89 -7.68 -1.49
CA TRP A 256 -8.76 -6.26 -1.83
C TRP A 256 -7.31 -5.81 -2.06
N VAL A 257 -6.29 -6.58 -1.64
CA VAL A 257 -4.88 -6.15 -1.69
C VAL A 257 -4.40 -5.98 -3.13
N THR A 258 -4.64 -6.98 -3.99
CA THR A 258 -4.22 -6.91 -5.39
C THR A 258 -4.92 -5.78 -6.15
N PRO A 259 -6.26 -5.65 -6.11
CA PRO A 259 -6.95 -4.53 -6.76
C PRO A 259 -6.47 -3.16 -6.26
N TRP A 260 -6.24 -3.00 -4.95
CA TRP A 260 -5.73 -1.75 -4.39
C TRP A 260 -4.38 -1.34 -4.99
N LEU A 261 -3.43 -2.28 -5.07
CA LEU A 261 -2.10 -2.01 -5.61
C LEU A 261 -2.14 -1.80 -7.13
N SER A 262 -2.93 -2.56 -7.88
CA SER A 262 -3.12 -2.35 -9.32
C SER A 262 -3.78 -0.99 -9.63
N ARG A 263 -4.76 -0.58 -8.83
CA ARG A 263 -5.39 0.76 -8.94
C ARG A 263 -4.44 1.88 -8.53
N THR A 264 -3.51 1.61 -7.61
CA THR A 264 -2.44 2.56 -7.26
C THR A 264 -1.53 2.82 -8.46
N ALA A 265 -1.13 1.77 -9.19
CA ALA A 265 -0.36 1.89 -10.42
C ALA A 265 -1.10 2.71 -11.49
N TYR A 266 -2.42 2.53 -11.62
CA TYR A 266 -3.23 3.33 -12.53
C TYR A 266 -3.35 4.79 -12.07
N ALA A 267 -3.56 5.05 -10.77
CA ALA A 267 -3.73 6.41 -10.24
C ALA A 267 -2.50 7.32 -10.42
N LEU A 268 -1.31 6.73 -10.57
CA LEU A 268 -0.09 7.47 -10.86
C LEU A 268 -0.16 8.27 -12.17
N THR A 269 -0.90 7.79 -13.18
CA THR A 269 -1.06 8.50 -14.48
C THR A 269 -1.78 9.83 -14.32
N PHE A 270 -2.58 9.99 -13.27
CA PHE A 270 -3.25 11.26 -13.02
C PHE A 270 -2.27 12.33 -12.57
N LEU A 271 -1.15 11.96 -11.94
CA LEU A 271 -0.12 12.90 -11.50
C LEU A 271 0.80 13.34 -12.65
N SER A 272 1.12 12.47 -13.62
CA SER A 272 2.02 12.83 -14.73
C SER A 272 1.52 14.02 -15.53
N ASP A 273 0.21 14.08 -15.73
CA ASP A 273 -0.42 15.03 -16.66
C ASP A 273 -0.90 16.29 -15.93
N ASN A 274 -1.04 16.22 -14.59
CA ASN A 274 -1.68 17.26 -13.79
C ASN A 274 -0.78 17.89 -12.72
N TYR A 275 0.48 17.48 -12.58
CA TYR A 275 1.31 17.93 -11.48
C TYR A 275 2.79 18.15 -11.86
N ASP A 276 3.57 18.74 -10.94
CA ASP A 276 4.99 19.01 -11.13
C ASP A 276 5.76 17.72 -11.48
N GLN A 277 6.67 17.84 -12.45
CA GLN A 277 7.40 16.70 -13.00
C GLN A 277 8.29 16.02 -11.94
N ASN A 278 8.83 16.77 -10.98
CA ASN A 278 9.67 16.18 -9.93
C ASN A 278 8.87 15.34 -8.94
N SER A 279 7.68 15.81 -8.55
CA SER A 279 6.79 15.06 -7.67
C SER A 279 6.23 13.82 -8.37
N PHE A 280 5.95 13.89 -9.68
CA PHE A 280 5.60 12.70 -10.47
C PHE A 280 6.74 11.67 -10.46
N ILE A 281 7.97 12.08 -10.78
CA ILE A 281 9.14 11.18 -10.77
C ILE A 281 9.30 10.56 -9.38
N THR A 282 9.19 11.38 -8.32
CA THR A 282 9.32 10.90 -6.94
C THR A 282 8.24 9.87 -6.60
N ALA A 283 6.98 10.12 -6.94
CA ALA A 283 5.87 9.19 -6.72
C ALA A 283 6.02 7.90 -7.56
N GLN A 284 6.51 8.00 -8.80
CA GLN A 284 6.73 6.85 -9.68
C GLN A 284 7.68 5.82 -9.08
N TRP A 285 8.70 6.26 -8.35
CA TRP A 285 9.63 5.35 -7.65
C TRP A 285 9.01 4.66 -6.43
N GLN A 286 7.83 5.07 -5.97
CA GLN A 286 7.15 4.51 -4.79
C GLN A 286 6.01 3.55 -5.15
N VAL A 287 5.50 3.57 -6.37
CA VAL A 287 4.31 2.81 -6.81
C VAL A 287 4.68 1.37 -7.21
N PRO A 288 3.79 0.37 -6.98
CA PRO A 288 4.05 -1.03 -7.34
C PRO A 288 4.31 -1.24 -8.83
N SER A 289 5.05 -2.30 -9.15
CA SER A 289 5.35 -2.71 -10.52
C SER A 289 4.26 -3.56 -11.19
N CYS A 290 3.11 -3.73 -10.55
CA CYS A 290 2.00 -4.52 -11.11
C CYS A 290 1.27 -3.84 -12.28
N PRO A 291 0.59 -4.62 -13.14
CA PRO A 291 -0.25 -4.05 -14.19
C PRO A 291 -1.31 -3.10 -13.64
N PRO A 292 -1.50 -1.90 -14.25
CA PRO A 292 -2.48 -0.94 -13.77
C PRO A 292 -3.91 -1.41 -14.02
N GLU A 293 -4.78 -1.26 -13.02
CA GLU A 293 -6.21 -1.55 -13.10
C GLU A 293 -7.02 -0.25 -13.07
N ARG A 294 -7.93 -0.08 -14.03
CA ARG A 294 -8.79 1.11 -14.10
C ARG A 294 -9.84 1.10 -13.00
N PHE A 295 -10.20 2.30 -12.53
CA PHE A 295 -11.37 2.49 -11.69
C PHE A 295 -12.65 2.25 -12.49
N THR A 296 -13.60 1.52 -11.94
CA THR A 296 -14.87 1.18 -12.60
C THR A 296 -15.95 2.22 -12.38
N ASP A 297 -15.78 3.12 -11.42
CA ASP A 297 -16.76 4.09 -10.98
C ASP A 297 -16.46 5.51 -11.50
N SER A 298 -17.51 6.22 -11.90
CA SER A 298 -17.50 7.67 -12.13
C SER A 298 -17.82 8.35 -10.81
N ALA A 299 -16.80 8.66 -10.00
CA ALA A 299 -16.96 9.13 -8.62
C ALA A 299 -17.46 10.60 -8.48
N LEU A 300 -17.86 11.26 -9.57
CA LEU A 300 -18.30 12.65 -9.58
C LEU A 300 -19.79 12.75 -9.90
N SER A 301 -20.51 13.57 -9.13
CA SER A 301 -21.87 14.00 -9.44
C SER A 301 -21.86 15.04 -10.58
N LEU A 302 -23.02 15.22 -11.23
CA LEU A 302 -23.18 16.20 -12.31
C LEU A 302 -22.77 17.62 -11.89
N ILE A 303 -23.08 18.00 -10.64
CA ILE A 303 -22.68 19.28 -10.05
C ILE A 303 -21.16 19.40 -10.01
N GLU A 304 -20.47 18.37 -9.49
CA GLU A 304 -19.01 18.38 -9.40
C GLU A 304 -18.38 18.44 -10.78
N MET A 305 -18.91 17.68 -11.75
CA MET A 305 -18.47 17.74 -13.14
C MET A 305 -18.62 19.15 -13.73
N ASN A 306 -19.77 19.81 -13.54
CA ASN A 306 -20.00 21.16 -14.06
C ASN A 306 -19.04 22.18 -13.46
N VAL A 307 -18.79 22.13 -12.14
CA VAL A 307 -17.84 23.05 -11.48
C VAL A 307 -16.41 22.78 -11.95
N ILE A 308 -16.00 21.51 -12.08
CA ILE A 308 -14.68 21.18 -12.61
C ILE A 308 -14.55 21.68 -14.04
N SER A 309 -15.55 21.43 -14.89
CA SER A 309 -15.56 21.88 -16.28
C SER A 309 -15.47 23.40 -16.40
N ASP A 310 -16.16 24.16 -15.55
CA ASP A 310 -16.06 25.62 -15.54
C ASP A 310 -14.65 26.10 -15.14
N VAL A 311 -14.12 25.62 -14.00
CA VAL A 311 -12.81 26.05 -13.48
C VAL A 311 -11.67 25.66 -14.41
N PHE A 312 -11.77 24.51 -15.07
CA PHE A 312 -10.79 24.02 -16.02
C PHE A 312 -11.12 24.40 -17.46
N SER A 313 -12.22 25.11 -17.75
CA SER A 313 -12.64 25.43 -19.12
C SER A 313 -12.72 24.19 -20.03
N ILE A 314 -13.24 23.08 -19.50
CA ILE A 314 -13.48 21.83 -20.23
C ILE A 314 -14.88 21.91 -20.84
N SER A 315 -14.94 22.12 -22.15
CA SER A 315 -16.16 21.95 -22.96
C SER A 315 -16.54 20.49 -23.10
#